data_AF-A0A7C3XLX6-F1
#
_entry.id   AF-A0A7C3XLX6-F1
#
_cell.length_a   1.000
_cell.length_b   1.000
_cell.length_c   1.000
_cell.angle_alpha   90.00
_cell.angle_beta   90.00
_cell.angle_gamma   90.00
#
_symmetry.space_group_name_H-M   'P 1'
#
loop_
_entity.id
_entity.type
_entity.pdbx_description
1 polymer ?
#
loop_
_entity_poly.entity_id
_entity_poly.type
_entity_poly.pdbx_seq_one_letter_code
_entity_poly.pdbx_strand_id
1 'polypeptide(L)'
;HEELEITNGEIRQMVDSADVSEDELISFYKEKETIEQGVHEAEKDYYSTRVRIDEVEKEVKEIRRLREECDEILVSLQNRVTETKIGLSSIKERLSVEFNLNLDDILANQNPDDVLPSEEELKEKVIKIKNSLDRLGPINPMAMEAYQEIKERHVFITTQKEDLAKSKESLMQTINEIDTVAKATFLDAFEKIRDNFIRVFRSLFTDEDTCDLKLVDPENPLDSAIDIMAKPKGKRPLTINQLSGGEKTLTAISLLFAIYLIKPAPFCIFDEVDAPLDDANIDKFNNIIRQFAGESQFIIVTHNKRTMASTDIIYGITMVEQGVSRLVPVDLRSLNEA
;
A
#
# COMPACT_ATOMS: atom_id res chain seq x y z
N HIS A 1 28.95 176.41 -9.03
CA HIS A 1 30.21 175.74 -9.37
C HIS A 1 30.42 174.44 -8.59
N GLU A 2 29.90 174.31 -7.36
CA GLU A 2 30.00 173.07 -6.54
C GLU A 2 29.13 171.90 -7.03
N GLU A 3 27.92 172.13 -7.55
CA GLU A 3 27.02 171.04 -7.98
C GLU A 3 27.49 170.28 -9.24
N LEU A 4 28.34 170.90 -10.08
CA LEU A 4 28.81 170.33 -11.34
C LEU A 4 29.98 169.34 -11.16
N GLU A 5 30.77 169.46 -10.09
CA GLU A 5 31.81 168.47 -9.77
C GLU A 5 31.22 167.21 -9.11
N ILE A 6 30.17 167.37 -8.30
CA ILE A 6 29.49 166.24 -7.64
C ILE A 6 28.81 165.35 -8.70
N THR A 7 28.11 165.95 -9.66
CA THR A 7 27.45 165.17 -10.73
C THR A 7 28.43 164.47 -11.67
N ASN A 8 29.60 165.06 -11.95
CA ASN A 8 30.63 164.40 -12.77
C ASN A 8 31.34 163.25 -12.03
N GLY A 9 31.44 163.34 -10.70
CA GLY A 9 31.93 162.25 -9.85
C GLY A 9 30.97 161.05 -9.82
N GLU A 10 29.67 161.32 -9.70
CA GLU A 10 28.62 160.29 -9.69
C GLU A 10 28.50 159.56 -11.03
N ILE A 11 28.64 160.27 -12.16
CA ILE A 11 28.60 159.66 -13.50
C ILE A 11 29.78 158.72 -13.72
N ARG A 12 31.00 159.07 -13.26
CA ARG A 12 32.16 158.17 -13.36
C ARG A 12 32.00 156.91 -12.51
N GLN A 13 31.44 157.04 -11.31
CA GLN A 13 31.15 155.87 -10.45
C GLN A 13 30.12 154.93 -11.07
N MET A 14 29.09 155.46 -11.74
CA MET A 14 28.10 154.62 -12.42
C MET A 14 28.68 153.90 -13.64
N VAL A 15 29.54 154.55 -14.43
CA VAL A 15 30.17 153.94 -15.61
C VAL A 15 31.15 152.82 -15.22
N ASP A 16 32.01 153.04 -14.22
CA ASP A 16 32.92 151.98 -13.74
C ASP A 16 32.15 150.80 -13.13
N SER A 17 31.01 151.03 -12.47
CA SER A 17 30.17 149.94 -11.94
C SER A 17 29.42 149.15 -13.01
N ALA A 18 29.11 149.79 -14.15
CA ALA A 18 28.43 149.16 -15.27
C ALA A 18 29.39 148.28 -16.08
N ASP A 19 30.60 148.76 -16.37
CA ASP A 19 31.63 147.98 -17.08
C ASP A 19 32.06 146.72 -16.28
N VAL A 20 32.21 146.85 -14.95
CA VAL A 20 32.53 145.71 -14.08
C VAL A 20 31.39 144.66 -14.06
N SER A 21 30.13 145.11 -14.11
CA SER A 21 28.98 144.19 -14.15
C SER A 21 28.83 143.48 -15.51
N GLU A 22 29.30 144.08 -16.60
CA GLU A 22 29.19 143.51 -17.95
C GLU A 22 30.26 142.43 -18.21
N ASP A 23 31.50 142.64 -17.74
CA ASP A 23 32.58 141.63 -17.80
C ASP A 23 32.28 140.40 -16.92
N GLU A 24 31.69 140.59 -15.73
CA GLU A 24 31.24 139.47 -14.88
C GLU A 24 30.13 138.68 -15.58
N LEU A 25 29.19 139.35 -16.25
CA LEU A 25 28.10 138.69 -16.98
C LEU A 25 28.65 137.82 -18.13
N ILE A 26 29.61 138.31 -18.91
CA ILE A 26 30.24 137.57 -20.01
C ILE A 26 31.00 136.35 -19.47
N SER A 27 31.64 136.46 -18.31
CA SER A 27 32.31 135.33 -17.66
C SER A 27 31.31 134.23 -17.25
N PHE A 28 30.17 134.60 -16.68
CA PHE A 28 29.11 133.67 -16.31
C PHE A 28 28.44 133.02 -17.53
N TYR A 29 28.30 133.73 -18.65
CA TYR A 29 27.79 133.13 -19.89
C TYR A 29 28.75 132.09 -20.47
N LYS A 30 30.08 132.34 -20.44
CA LYS A 30 31.08 131.35 -20.86
C LYS A 30 31.12 130.14 -19.94
N GLU A 31 31.06 130.36 -18.63
CA GLU A 31 31.02 129.27 -17.65
C GLU A 31 29.76 128.42 -17.83
N LYS A 32 28.60 129.06 -18.02
CA LYS A 32 27.35 128.38 -18.37
C LYS A 32 27.47 127.55 -19.66
N GLU A 33 28.07 128.09 -20.72
CA GLU A 33 28.25 127.37 -21.98
C GLU A 33 29.18 126.15 -21.83
N THR A 34 30.26 126.27 -21.05
CA THR A 34 31.14 125.13 -20.74
C THR A 34 30.45 124.06 -19.89
N ILE A 35 29.62 124.46 -18.94
CA ILE A 35 28.82 123.53 -18.12
C ILE A 35 27.75 122.86 -18.99
N GLU A 36 27.07 123.59 -19.88
CA GLU A 36 26.09 123.01 -20.81
C GLU A 36 26.73 121.99 -21.76
N GLN A 37 27.95 122.26 -22.27
CA GLN A 37 28.69 121.28 -23.07
C GLN A 37 29.11 120.05 -22.26
N GLY A 38 29.61 120.24 -21.03
CA GLY A 38 29.98 119.14 -20.14
C GLY A 38 28.77 118.28 -19.73
N VAL A 39 27.61 118.90 -19.50
CA VAL A 39 26.35 118.19 -19.25
C VAL A 39 25.92 117.41 -20.49
N HIS A 40 26.03 118.00 -21.69
CA HIS A 40 25.63 117.31 -22.92
C HIS A 40 26.53 116.09 -23.25
N GLU A 41 27.84 116.20 -22.99
CA GLU A 41 28.78 115.09 -23.15
C GLU A 41 28.52 113.99 -22.12
N ALA A 42 28.29 114.36 -20.85
CA ALA A 42 27.92 113.42 -19.79
C ALA A 42 26.56 112.74 -20.05
N GLU A 43 25.56 113.47 -20.59
CA GLU A 43 24.28 112.90 -21.01
C GLU A 43 24.46 111.90 -22.14
N LYS A 44 25.25 112.23 -23.15
CA LYS A 44 25.55 111.33 -24.28
C LYS A 44 26.23 110.05 -23.81
N ASP A 45 27.21 110.16 -22.92
CA ASP A 45 27.91 109.01 -22.33
C ASP A 45 26.98 108.17 -21.45
N TYR A 46 26.11 108.82 -20.67
CA TYR A 46 25.08 108.16 -19.86
C TYR A 46 24.11 107.36 -20.73
N TYR A 47 23.58 107.95 -21.81
CA TYR A 47 22.68 107.27 -22.73
C TYR A 47 23.37 106.11 -23.47
N SER A 48 24.63 106.28 -23.89
CA SER A 48 25.39 105.19 -24.55
C SER A 48 25.66 104.01 -23.60
N THR A 49 26.01 104.31 -22.35
CA THR A 49 26.23 103.29 -21.31
C THR A 49 24.93 102.60 -20.94
N ARG A 50 23.82 103.35 -20.86
CA ARG A 50 22.49 102.80 -20.60
C ARG A 50 22.02 101.84 -21.70
N VAL A 51 22.24 102.18 -22.97
CA VAL A 51 21.93 101.28 -24.09
C VAL A 51 22.75 100.00 -24.00
N ARG A 52 24.05 100.09 -23.68
CA ARG A 52 24.90 98.90 -23.45
C ARG A 52 24.43 98.05 -22.27
N ILE A 53 23.98 98.68 -21.17
CA ILE A 53 23.42 97.95 -20.03
C ILE A 53 22.15 97.21 -20.46
N ASP A 54 21.25 97.86 -21.19
CA ASP A 54 20.00 97.25 -21.68
C ASP A 54 20.28 96.08 -22.66
N GLU A 55 21.31 96.18 -23.49
CA GLU A 55 21.76 95.10 -24.38
C GLU A 55 22.31 93.90 -23.59
N VAL A 56 23.22 94.14 -22.64
CA VAL A 56 23.79 93.09 -21.79
C VAL A 56 22.72 92.45 -20.91
N GLU A 57 21.76 93.21 -20.39
CA GLU A 57 20.63 92.66 -19.63
C GLU A 57 19.75 91.73 -20.48
N LYS A 58 19.53 92.06 -21.76
CA LYS A 58 18.81 91.18 -22.68
C LYS A 58 19.58 89.90 -22.96
N GLU A 59 20.89 89.99 -23.20
CA GLU A 59 21.74 88.81 -23.40
C GLU A 59 21.76 87.91 -22.16
N VAL A 60 21.87 88.48 -20.96
CA VAL A 60 21.82 87.73 -19.70
C VAL A 60 20.47 87.03 -19.51
N LYS A 61 19.35 87.67 -19.89
CA LYS A 61 18.02 87.05 -19.84
C LYS A 61 17.90 85.88 -20.82
N GLU A 62 18.38 86.01 -22.05
CA GLU A 62 18.36 84.92 -23.03
C GLU A 62 19.26 83.75 -22.59
N ILE A 63 20.47 84.03 -22.08
CA ILE A 63 21.37 82.99 -21.57
C ILE A 63 20.74 82.26 -20.38
N ARG A 64 20.05 82.97 -19.49
CA ARG A 64 19.33 82.34 -18.37
C ARG A 64 18.21 81.43 -18.86
N ARG A 65 17.42 81.87 -19.84
CA ARG A 65 16.36 81.06 -20.46
C ARG A 65 16.92 79.79 -21.09
N LEU A 66 17.97 79.91 -21.90
CA LEU A 66 18.62 78.76 -22.53
C LEU A 66 19.22 77.79 -21.49
N ARG A 67 19.74 78.32 -20.39
CA ARG A 67 20.23 77.50 -19.28
C ARG A 67 19.09 76.75 -18.61
N GLU A 68 17.96 77.40 -18.33
CA GLU A 68 16.78 76.75 -17.74
C GLU A 68 16.25 75.63 -18.65
N GLU A 69 16.14 75.87 -19.96
CA GLU A 69 15.76 74.84 -20.94
C GLU A 69 16.76 73.66 -20.96
N CYS A 70 18.07 73.95 -20.91
CA CYS A 70 19.10 72.92 -20.83
C CYS A 70 19.03 72.12 -19.53
N ASP A 71 18.81 72.79 -18.39
CA ASP A 71 18.69 72.17 -17.08
C ASP A 71 17.45 71.24 -17.02
N GLU A 72 16.32 71.65 -17.61
CA GLU A 72 15.12 70.80 -17.75
C GLU A 72 15.39 69.55 -18.60
N ILE A 73 16.06 69.70 -19.75
CA ILE A 73 16.43 68.56 -20.60
C ILE A 73 17.37 67.62 -19.84
N LEU A 74 18.34 68.14 -19.10
CA LEU A 74 19.31 67.36 -18.34
C LEU A 74 18.61 66.53 -17.26
N VAL A 75 17.68 67.12 -16.51
CA VAL A 75 16.86 66.42 -15.52
C VAL A 75 16.02 65.33 -16.20
N SER A 76 15.40 65.60 -17.34
CA SER A 76 14.61 64.60 -18.08
C SER A 76 15.45 63.40 -18.54
N LEU A 77 16.68 63.65 -19.01
CA LEU A 77 17.62 62.61 -19.43
C LEU A 77 18.12 61.80 -18.22
N GLN A 78 18.42 62.44 -17.10
CA GLN A 78 18.79 61.75 -15.87
C GLN A 78 17.67 60.85 -15.36
N ASN A 79 16.43 61.30 -15.42
CA ASN A 79 15.27 60.49 -15.05
C ASN A 79 15.15 59.26 -15.97
N ARG A 80 15.28 59.44 -17.29
CA ARG A 80 15.26 58.31 -18.26
C ARG A 80 16.38 57.30 -18.02
N VAL A 81 17.59 57.77 -17.73
CA VAL A 81 18.73 56.89 -17.41
C VAL A 81 18.45 56.10 -16.13
N THR A 82 17.90 56.77 -15.11
CA THR A 82 17.58 56.14 -13.83
C THR A 82 16.48 55.09 -13.99
N GLU A 83 15.41 55.42 -14.72
CA GLU A 83 14.31 54.50 -15.05
C GLU A 83 14.82 53.27 -15.82
N THR A 84 15.66 53.49 -16.83
CA THR A 84 16.26 52.40 -17.60
C THR A 84 17.15 51.51 -16.72
N LYS A 85 17.93 52.12 -15.81
CA LYS A 85 18.80 51.38 -14.88
C LYS A 85 18.00 50.53 -13.89
N ILE A 86 16.90 51.07 -13.36
CA ILE A 86 15.97 50.33 -12.50
C ILE A 86 15.35 49.17 -13.29
N GLY A 87 14.86 49.42 -14.51
CA GLY A 87 14.32 48.39 -15.39
C GLY A 87 15.33 47.25 -15.61
N LEU A 88 16.58 47.59 -15.92
CA LEU A 88 17.65 46.62 -16.16
C LEU A 88 17.98 45.80 -14.89
N SER A 89 18.02 46.46 -13.73
CA SER A 89 18.22 45.75 -12.45
C SER A 89 17.10 44.77 -12.13
N SER A 90 15.84 45.15 -12.37
CA SER A 90 14.70 44.25 -12.12
C SER A 90 14.69 43.04 -13.07
N ILE A 91 15.09 43.23 -14.34
CA ILE A 91 15.26 42.13 -15.29
C ILE A 91 16.39 41.20 -14.83
N LYS A 92 17.53 41.75 -14.42
CA LYS A 92 18.68 40.97 -13.93
C LYS A 92 18.31 40.15 -12.69
N GLU A 93 17.61 40.76 -11.74
CA GLU A 93 17.16 40.08 -10.53
C GLU A 93 16.15 38.98 -10.83
N ARG A 94 15.18 39.24 -11.71
CA ARG A 94 14.19 38.24 -12.12
C ARG A 94 14.82 37.06 -12.85
N LEU A 95 15.79 37.30 -13.74
CA LEU A 95 16.55 36.22 -14.41
C LEU A 95 17.31 35.34 -13.41
N SER A 96 17.91 35.96 -12.39
CA SER A 96 18.65 35.25 -11.34
C SER A 96 17.71 34.44 -10.43
N VAL A 97 16.61 35.02 -9.97
CA VAL A 97 15.71 34.34 -9.01
C VAL A 97 14.83 33.28 -9.67
N GLU A 98 14.21 33.62 -10.81
CA GLU A 98 13.20 32.76 -11.45
C GLU A 98 13.84 31.70 -12.36
N PHE A 99 14.98 32.02 -12.97
CA PHE A 99 15.65 31.15 -13.95
C PHE A 99 17.05 30.70 -13.54
N ASN A 100 17.58 31.19 -12.41
CA ASN A 100 18.95 30.91 -11.95
C ASN A 100 20.02 31.27 -13.00
N LEU A 101 19.75 32.29 -13.81
CA LEU A 101 20.60 32.77 -14.90
C LEU A 101 21.18 34.15 -14.55
N ASN A 102 22.49 34.31 -14.74
CA ASN A 102 23.13 35.62 -14.66
C ASN A 102 23.10 36.30 -16.03
N LEU A 103 22.63 37.56 -16.06
CA LEU A 103 22.60 38.38 -17.26
C LEU A 103 23.99 38.55 -17.91
N ASP A 104 25.02 38.68 -17.07
CA ASP A 104 26.39 38.91 -17.53
C ASP A 104 26.96 37.66 -18.25
N ASP A 105 26.57 36.45 -17.80
CA ASP A 105 26.98 35.18 -18.41
C ASP A 105 26.29 34.94 -19.76
N ILE A 106 25.06 35.45 -19.93
CA ILE A 106 24.32 35.37 -21.20
C ILE A 106 24.94 36.30 -22.24
N LEU A 107 25.28 37.53 -21.84
CA LEU A 107 25.92 38.51 -22.73
C LEU A 107 27.33 38.06 -23.16
N ALA A 108 28.06 37.37 -22.28
CA ALA A 108 29.39 36.85 -22.58
C ALA A 108 29.40 35.64 -23.53
N ASN A 109 28.31 34.85 -23.56
CA ASN A 109 28.20 33.61 -24.33
C ASN A 109 27.28 33.72 -25.56
N GLN A 110 26.93 34.94 -26.01
CA GLN A 110 26.20 35.11 -27.27
C GLN A 110 27.08 34.72 -28.46
N ASN A 111 26.84 33.53 -29.02
CA ASN A 111 27.34 33.16 -30.33
C ASN A 111 26.45 33.81 -31.41
N PRO A 112 27.00 34.62 -32.33
CA PRO A 112 26.21 35.31 -33.36
C PRO A 112 25.59 34.38 -34.41
N ASP A 113 25.97 33.10 -34.45
CA ASP A 113 25.47 32.08 -35.39
C ASP A 113 24.31 31.24 -34.81
N ASP A 114 23.90 31.44 -33.56
CA ASP A 114 22.74 30.73 -33.00
C ASP A 114 21.44 31.28 -33.59
N VAL A 115 20.79 30.46 -34.42
CA VAL A 115 19.42 30.71 -34.88
C VAL A 115 18.48 30.55 -33.69
N LEU A 116 18.32 31.64 -32.94
CA LEU A 116 17.36 31.73 -31.85
C LEU A 116 15.95 31.57 -32.45
N PRO A 117 15.12 30.65 -31.92
CA PRO A 117 13.72 30.54 -32.33
C PRO A 117 13.02 31.88 -32.15
N SER A 118 11.99 32.15 -32.96
CA SER A 118 11.26 33.40 -32.81
C SER A 118 10.64 33.49 -31.41
N GLU A 119 10.49 34.72 -30.89
CA GLU A 119 9.89 34.95 -29.57
C GLU A 119 8.49 34.30 -29.46
N GLU A 120 7.74 34.26 -30.57
CA GLU A 120 6.42 33.63 -30.65
C GLU A 120 6.51 32.11 -30.50
N GLU A 121 7.48 31.45 -31.12
CA GLU A 121 7.69 30.01 -31.00
C GLU A 121 8.09 29.61 -29.57
N LEU A 122 8.93 30.41 -28.91
CA LEU A 122 9.30 30.18 -27.52
C LEU A 122 8.11 30.37 -26.57
N LYS A 123 7.30 31.42 -26.78
CA LYS A 123 6.07 31.63 -25.99
C LYS A 123 5.11 30.46 -26.15
N GLU A 124 4.89 29.97 -27.37
CA GLU A 124 4.07 28.79 -27.58
C GLU A 124 4.59 27.55 -26.84
N LYS A 125 5.91 27.30 -26.90
CA LYS A 125 6.53 26.17 -26.19
C LYS A 125 6.34 26.29 -24.68
N VAL A 126 6.57 27.48 -24.11
CA VAL A 126 6.38 27.75 -22.68
C VAL A 126 4.93 27.52 -22.27
N ILE A 127 3.96 28.01 -23.05
CA ILE A 127 2.53 27.80 -22.80
C ILE A 127 2.19 26.30 -22.86
N LYS A 128 2.69 25.57 -23.86
CA LYS A 128 2.49 24.11 -23.97
C LYS A 128 3.05 23.37 -22.76
N ILE A 129 4.25 23.72 -22.30
CA ILE A 129 4.89 23.09 -21.13
C ILE A 129 4.14 23.44 -19.84
N LYS A 130 3.77 24.71 -19.63
CA LYS A 130 2.95 25.12 -18.49
C LYS A 130 1.61 24.39 -18.45
N ASN A 131 0.92 24.30 -19.57
CA ASN A 131 -0.35 23.57 -19.66
C ASN A 131 -0.16 22.06 -19.37
N SER A 132 0.95 21.46 -19.82
CA SER A 132 1.28 20.07 -19.48
C SER A 132 1.59 19.89 -17.99
N LEU A 133 2.25 20.86 -17.36
CA LEU A 133 2.52 20.87 -15.93
C LEU A 133 1.23 21.01 -15.11
N ASP A 134 0.34 21.92 -15.51
CA ASP A 134 -0.95 22.12 -14.86
C ASP A 134 -1.84 20.88 -14.98
N ARG A 135 -1.75 20.15 -16.09
CA ARG A 135 -2.48 18.87 -16.30
C ARG A 135 -2.01 17.73 -15.40
N LEU A 136 -0.75 17.75 -14.94
CA LEU A 136 -0.23 16.72 -14.01
C LEU A 136 -0.88 16.83 -12.62
N GLY A 137 -1.47 17.98 -12.30
CA GLY A 137 -2.14 18.22 -11.03
C GLY A 137 -1.16 18.39 -9.87
N PRO A 138 -1.67 18.51 -8.63
CA PRO A 138 -0.83 18.72 -7.46
C PRO A 138 0.02 17.48 -7.17
N ILE A 139 1.31 17.70 -6.93
CA ILE A 139 2.24 16.66 -6.50
C ILE A 139 1.85 16.22 -5.09
N ASN A 140 1.61 14.92 -4.89
CA ASN A 140 1.34 14.37 -3.56
C ASN A 140 2.68 14.18 -2.79
N PRO A 141 2.97 14.98 -1.76
CA PRO A 141 4.23 14.88 -1.03
C PRO A 141 4.35 13.58 -0.23
N MET A 142 3.23 12.95 0.13
CA MET A 142 3.20 11.69 0.90
C MET A 142 3.28 10.44 0.02
N ALA A 143 3.39 10.59 -1.31
CA ALA A 143 3.37 9.45 -2.23
C ALA A 143 4.52 8.47 -1.97
N MET A 144 5.70 8.97 -1.59
CA MET A 144 6.86 8.12 -1.28
C MET A 144 6.67 7.31 0.00
N GLU A 145 6.12 7.92 1.05
CA GLU A 145 5.84 7.23 2.31
C GLU A 145 4.75 6.16 2.13
N ALA A 146 3.65 6.51 1.45
CA ALA A 146 2.57 5.58 1.16
C ALA A 146 3.04 4.40 0.28
N TYR A 147 3.91 4.67 -0.70
CA TYR A 147 4.50 3.60 -1.51
C TYR A 147 5.32 2.64 -0.65
N GLN A 148 6.14 3.16 0.27
CA GLN A 148 6.97 2.35 1.14
C GLN A 148 6.13 1.48 2.09
N GLU A 149 5.08 2.06 2.71
CA GLU A 149 4.16 1.31 3.58
C GLU A 149 3.42 0.20 2.81
N ILE A 150 2.89 0.52 1.62
CA ILE A 150 2.20 -0.47 0.77
C ILE A 150 3.17 -1.56 0.34
N LYS A 151 4.41 -1.22 0.00
CA LYS A 151 5.45 -2.18 -0.39
C LYS A 151 5.77 -3.14 0.75
N GLU A 152 5.96 -2.65 1.96
CA GLU A 152 6.21 -3.48 3.14
C GLU A 152 5.05 -4.44 3.40
N ARG A 153 3.82 -3.93 3.35
CA ARG A 153 2.61 -4.75 3.49
C ARG A 153 2.47 -5.78 2.37
N HIS A 154 2.80 -5.42 1.14
CA HIS A 154 2.78 -6.32 0.00
C HIS A 154 3.78 -7.47 0.17
N VAL A 155 5.02 -7.14 0.58
CA VAL A 155 6.06 -8.15 0.85
C VAL A 155 5.61 -9.11 1.95
N PHE A 156 5.11 -8.57 3.08
CA PHE A 156 4.61 -9.39 4.18
C PHE A 156 3.49 -10.36 3.74
N ILE A 157 2.47 -9.86 3.05
CA ILE A 157 1.34 -10.68 2.58
C ILE A 157 1.80 -11.73 1.58
N THR A 158 2.74 -11.39 0.69
CA THR A 158 3.26 -12.31 -0.31
C THR A 158 4.02 -13.47 0.35
N THR A 159 4.90 -13.16 1.32
CA THR A 159 5.61 -14.19 2.10
C THR A 159 4.63 -15.10 2.85
N GLN A 160 3.64 -14.54 3.54
CA GLN A 160 2.62 -15.33 4.25
C GLN A 160 1.82 -16.24 3.30
N LYS A 161 1.49 -15.75 2.11
CA LYS A 161 0.80 -16.53 1.08
C LYS A 161 1.66 -17.71 0.60
N GLU A 162 2.95 -17.48 0.35
CA GLU A 162 3.88 -18.53 -0.07
C GLU A 162 4.05 -19.60 1.01
N ASP A 163 4.17 -19.21 2.28
CA ASP A 163 4.28 -20.14 3.39
C ASP A 163 3.00 -20.98 3.59
N LEU A 164 1.82 -20.37 3.44
CA LEU A 164 0.55 -21.09 3.44
C LEU A 164 0.44 -22.07 2.28
N ALA A 165 0.90 -21.68 1.08
CA ALA A 165 0.90 -22.57 -0.08
C ALA A 165 1.80 -23.80 0.13
N LYS A 166 3.01 -23.59 0.67
CA LYS A 166 3.93 -24.69 1.02
C LYS A 166 3.36 -25.60 2.11
N SER A 167 2.75 -25.01 3.14
CA SER A 167 2.12 -25.76 4.23
C SER A 167 0.97 -26.63 3.72
N LYS A 168 0.14 -26.09 2.82
CA LYS A 168 -0.92 -26.85 2.15
C LYS A 168 -0.35 -28.03 1.38
N GLU A 169 0.71 -27.81 0.60
CA GLU A 169 1.34 -28.88 -0.19
C GLU A 169 1.89 -30.00 0.71
N SER A 170 2.60 -29.64 1.79
CA SER A 170 3.13 -30.59 2.76
C SER A 170 2.02 -31.39 3.46
N LEU A 171 0.91 -30.74 3.83
CA LEU A 171 -0.26 -31.43 4.40
C LEU A 171 -0.89 -32.41 3.40
N MET A 172 -1.03 -32.01 2.13
CA MET A 172 -1.57 -32.90 1.09
C MET A 172 -0.66 -34.10 0.84
N GLN A 173 0.66 -33.92 0.87
CA GLN A 173 1.63 -35.02 0.80
C GLN A 173 1.47 -35.97 1.99
N THR A 174 1.37 -35.44 3.20
CA THR A 174 1.17 -36.23 4.43
C THR A 174 -0.14 -37.04 4.37
N ILE A 175 -1.22 -36.44 3.89
CA ILE A 175 -2.51 -37.13 3.71
C ILE A 175 -2.34 -38.29 2.72
N ASN A 176 -1.69 -38.07 1.57
CA ASN A 176 -1.47 -39.12 0.58
C ASN A 176 -0.60 -40.27 1.14
N GLU A 177 0.41 -39.96 1.93
CA GLU A 177 1.25 -40.97 2.60
C GLU A 177 0.41 -41.81 3.58
N ILE A 178 -0.39 -41.16 4.42
CA ILE A 178 -1.29 -41.83 5.36
C ILE A 178 -2.31 -42.70 4.61
N ASP A 179 -2.93 -42.19 3.56
CA ASP A 179 -3.90 -42.93 2.76
C ASP A 179 -3.28 -44.15 2.09
N THR A 180 -2.03 -44.04 1.61
CA THR A 180 -1.30 -45.17 1.01
C THR A 180 -1.03 -46.27 2.04
N VAL A 181 -0.56 -45.89 3.23
CA VAL A 181 -0.30 -46.84 4.32
C VAL A 181 -1.61 -47.45 4.85
N ALA A 182 -2.67 -46.65 4.96
CA ALA A 182 -3.98 -47.10 5.39
C ALA A 182 -4.58 -48.10 4.39
N LYS A 183 -4.53 -47.82 3.08
CA LYS A 183 -4.97 -48.74 2.03
C LYS A 183 -4.20 -50.06 2.08
N ALA A 184 -2.88 -50.01 2.19
CA ALA A 184 -2.05 -51.22 2.27
C ALA A 184 -2.38 -52.05 3.52
N THR A 185 -2.50 -51.41 4.69
CA THR A 185 -2.83 -52.07 5.95
C THR A 185 -4.23 -52.67 5.93
N PHE A 186 -5.21 -51.96 5.35
CA PHE A 186 -6.57 -52.43 5.19
C PHE A 186 -6.63 -53.66 4.28
N LEU A 187 -5.96 -53.63 3.13
CA LEU A 187 -5.94 -54.76 2.19
C LEU A 187 -5.28 -56.00 2.80
N ASP A 188 -4.13 -55.84 3.47
CA ASP A 188 -3.47 -56.94 4.19
C ASP A 188 -4.36 -57.55 5.28
N ALA A 189 -5.03 -56.71 6.07
CA ALA A 189 -5.99 -57.18 7.07
C ALA A 189 -7.20 -57.86 6.41
N PHE A 190 -7.75 -57.28 5.35
CA PHE A 190 -8.91 -57.81 4.63
C PHE A 190 -8.64 -59.19 4.03
N GLU A 191 -7.48 -59.38 3.38
CA GLU A 191 -7.06 -60.68 2.84
C GLU A 191 -6.89 -61.72 3.95
N LYS A 192 -6.26 -61.36 5.07
CA LYS A 192 -6.15 -62.25 6.24
C LYS A 192 -7.52 -62.61 6.82
N ILE A 193 -8.46 -61.65 6.90
CA ILE A 193 -9.83 -61.93 7.39
C ILE A 193 -10.51 -62.89 6.43
N ARG A 194 -10.39 -62.65 5.12
CA ARG A 194 -10.98 -63.48 4.07
C ARG A 194 -10.48 -64.91 4.13
N ASP A 195 -9.18 -65.13 4.25
CA ASP A 195 -8.59 -66.48 4.34
C ASP A 195 -9.03 -67.21 5.62
N ASN A 196 -9.00 -66.50 6.76
CA ASN A 196 -9.49 -67.04 8.02
C ASN A 196 -10.99 -67.35 7.96
N PHE A 197 -11.77 -66.52 7.28
CA PHE A 197 -13.21 -66.71 7.10
C PHE A 197 -13.50 -67.97 6.31
N ILE A 198 -12.80 -68.21 5.20
CA ILE A 198 -12.94 -69.45 4.41
C ILE A 198 -12.61 -70.67 5.26
N ARG A 199 -11.52 -70.62 6.04
CA ARG A 199 -11.09 -71.72 6.91
C ARG A 199 -12.09 -72.01 8.02
N VAL A 200 -12.52 -70.99 8.77
CA VAL A 200 -13.45 -71.14 9.89
C VAL A 200 -14.83 -71.56 9.41
N PHE A 201 -15.30 -70.97 8.31
CA PHE A 201 -16.59 -71.32 7.71
C PHE A 201 -16.63 -72.79 7.33
N ARG A 202 -15.60 -73.34 6.66
CA ARG A 202 -15.54 -74.78 6.35
C ARG A 202 -15.54 -75.67 7.59
N SER A 203 -14.94 -75.22 8.69
CA SER A 203 -14.95 -75.95 9.97
C SER A 203 -16.32 -75.96 10.65
N LEU A 204 -17.14 -74.90 10.50
CA LEU A 204 -18.51 -74.85 11.01
C LEU A 204 -19.52 -75.51 10.08
N PHE A 205 -19.23 -75.54 8.79
CA PHE A 205 -20.09 -76.11 7.76
C PHE A 205 -19.54 -77.45 7.29
N THR A 206 -19.80 -77.84 6.04
CA THR A 206 -19.21 -79.01 5.39
C THR A 206 -18.16 -78.55 4.38
N ASP A 207 -17.21 -79.41 4.01
CA ASP A 207 -16.15 -79.05 3.03
C ASP A 207 -16.70 -78.63 1.65
N GLU A 208 -17.92 -79.02 1.32
CA GLU A 208 -18.63 -78.63 0.09
C GLU A 208 -19.16 -77.19 0.13
N ASP A 209 -19.23 -76.57 1.31
CA ASP A 209 -19.72 -75.21 1.50
C ASP A 209 -18.58 -74.20 1.29
N THR A 210 -18.87 -73.12 0.56
CA THR A 210 -17.87 -72.08 0.25
C THR A 210 -18.40 -70.72 0.64
N CYS A 211 -17.54 -69.87 1.19
CA CYS A 211 -17.83 -68.46 1.45
C CYS A 211 -16.76 -67.57 0.84
N ASP A 212 -17.06 -66.28 0.72
CA ASP A 212 -16.11 -65.28 0.23
C ASP A 212 -16.46 -63.89 0.80
N LEU A 213 -15.44 -63.04 0.91
CA LEU A 213 -15.59 -61.60 1.20
C LEU A 213 -15.15 -60.81 -0.03
N LYS A 214 -16.02 -59.93 -0.52
CA LYS A 214 -15.73 -59.11 -1.71
C LYS A 214 -15.93 -57.64 -1.41
N LEU A 215 -15.02 -56.83 -1.94
CA LEU A 215 -15.19 -55.38 -1.99
C LEU A 215 -16.06 -55.04 -3.20
N VAL A 216 -17.08 -54.21 -2.99
CA VAL A 216 -17.99 -53.76 -4.07
C VAL A 216 -17.24 -52.87 -5.07
N ASP A 217 -16.40 -51.97 -4.55
CA ASP A 217 -15.45 -51.15 -5.30
C ASP A 217 -14.00 -51.46 -4.87
N PRO A 218 -13.24 -52.26 -5.65
CA PRO A 218 -11.84 -52.55 -5.35
C PRO A 218 -10.88 -51.37 -5.53
N GLU A 219 -11.26 -50.33 -6.28
CA GLU A 219 -10.39 -49.17 -6.55
C GLU A 219 -10.32 -48.23 -5.34
N ASN A 220 -11.38 -48.20 -4.52
CA ASN A 220 -11.46 -47.40 -3.29
C ASN A 220 -11.73 -48.28 -2.06
N PRO A 221 -10.78 -49.12 -1.64
CA PRO A 221 -11.03 -50.15 -0.62
C PRO A 221 -11.46 -49.59 0.75
N LEU A 222 -11.07 -48.36 1.11
CA LEU A 222 -11.41 -47.73 2.39
C LEU A 222 -12.89 -47.29 2.47
N ASP A 223 -13.48 -46.87 1.36
CA ASP A 223 -14.86 -46.40 1.28
C ASP A 223 -15.82 -47.47 0.70
N SER A 224 -15.25 -48.62 0.31
CA SER A 224 -15.95 -49.72 -0.33
C SER A 224 -16.80 -50.49 0.67
N ALA A 225 -18.04 -50.80 0.28
CA ALA A 225 -18.85 -51.75 1.03
C ALA A 225 -18.26 -53.17 0.89
N ILE A 226 -18.36 -53.96 1.97
CA ILE A 226 -17.94 -55.36 1.99
C ILE A 226 -19.17 -56.26 1.83
N ASP A 227 -19.22 -57.02 0.75
CA ASP A 227 -20.22 -58.05 0.50
C ASP A 227 -19.77 -59.38 1.09
N ILE A 228 -20.61 -59.92 1.98
CA ILE A 228 -20.43 -61.24 2.59
C ILE A 228 -21.23 -62.25 1.77
N MET A 229 -20.52 -63.13 1.07
CA MET A 229 -21.10 -64.17 0.24
C MET A 229 -20.95 -65.53 0.90
N ALA A 230 -22.04 -66.31 0.94
CA ALA A 230 -22.02 -67.71 1.34
C ALA A 230 -22.73 -68.56 0.31
N LYS A 231 -22.19 -69.75 0.05
CA LYS A 231 -22.76 -70.74 -0.87
C LYS A 231 -22.88 -72.08 -0.13
N PRO A 232 -24.05 -72.35 0.46
CA PRO A 232 -24.38 -73.64 1.03
C PRO A 232 -24.53 -74.73 -0.05
N LYS A 233 -24.37 -75.99 0.34
CA LYS A 233 -24.41 -77.19 -0.49
C LYS A 233 -25.59 -77.17 -1.47
N GLY A 234 -25.27 -77.22 -2.77
CA GLY A 234 -26.24 -77.29 -3.85
C GLY A 234 -26.99 -75.98 -4.18
N LYS A 235 -26.70 -74.86 -3.51
CA LYS A 235 -27.33 -73.54 -3.78
C LYS A 235 -26.40 -72.61 -4.55
N ARG A 236 -26.98 -71.58 -5.18
CA ARG A 236 -26.20 -70.46 -5.77
C ARG A 236 -25.59 -69.61 -4.64
N PRO A 237 -24.51 -68.86 -4.89
CA PRO A 237 -23.98 -67.90 -3.92
C PRO A 237 -25.05 -66.89 -3.55
N LEU A 238 -25.31 -66.73 -2.25
CA LEU A 238 -26.30 -65.81 -1.70
C LEU A 238 -25.59 -64.76 -0.85
N THR A 239 -26.14 -63.56 -0.82
CA THR A 239 -25.71 -62.54 0.15
C THR A 239 -26.22 -62.89 1.54
N ILE A 240 -25.55 -62.42 2.60
CA ILE A 240 -25.92 -62.72 4.00
C ILE A 240 -27.41 -62.47 4.32
N ASN A 241 -28.03 -61.49 3.67
CA ASN A 241 -29.45 -61.14 3.87
C ASN A 241 -30.42 -62.14 3.25
N GLN A 242 -29.96 -63.01 2.35
CA GLN A 242 -30.76 -64.01 1.64
C GLN A 242 -30.62 -65.42 2.24
N LEU A 243 -29.84 -65.59 3.32
CA LEU A 243 -29.65 -66.86 4.03
C LEU A 243 -30.79 -67.13 5.02
N SER A 244 -31.03 -68.41 5.35
CA SER A 244 -31.95 -68.78 6.43
C SER A 244 -31.43 -68.32 7.80
N GLY A 245 -32.28 -68.24 8.82
CA GLY A 245 -31.90 -67.71 10.15
C GLY A 245 -30.70 -68.42 10.80
N GLY A 246 -30.66 -69.76 10.73
CA GLY A 246 -29.52 -70.56 11.23
C GLY A 246 -28.26 -70.38 10.39
N GLU A 247 -28.38 -70.44 9.05
CA GLU A 247 -27.25 -70.22 8.12
C GLU A 247 -26.67 -68.80 8.28
N LYS A 248 -27.52 -67.79 8.44
CA LYS A 248 -27.13 -66.39 8.67
C LYS A 248 -26.35 -66.25 9.98
N THR A 249 -26.81 -66.90 11.04
CA THR A 249 -26.15 -66.83 12.36
C THR A 249 -24.78 -67.49 12.32
N LEU A 250 -24.68 -68.70 11.75
CA LEU A 250 -23.39 -69.39 11.61
C LEU A 250 -22.42 -68.66 10.69
N THR A 251 -22.90 -68.05 9.61
CA THR A 251 -22.07 -67.22 8.72
C THR A 251 -21.53 -66.00 9.47
N ALA A 252 -22.36 -65.33 10.27
CA ALA A 252 -21.95 -64.19 11.08
C ALA A 252 -20.94 -64.58 12.17
N ILE A 253 -21.18 -65.70 12.86
CA ILE A 253 -20.26 -66.27 13.86
C ILE A 253 -18.93 -66.64 13.21
N SER A 254 -18.95 -67.26 12.02
CA SER A 254 -17.74 -67.61 11.26
C SER A 254 -16.90 -66.37 10.95
N LEU A 255 -17.54 -65.27 10.53
CA LEU A 255 -16.86 -64.01 10.24
C LEU A 255 -16.29 -63.38 11.51
N LEU A 256 -17.03 -63.41 12.60
CA LEU A 256 -16.56 -62.89 13.89
C LEU A 256 -15.31 -63.62 14.37
N PHE A 257 -15.29 -64.96 14.29
CA PHE A 257 -14.11 -65.76 14.60
C PHE A 257 -12.95 -65.52 13.63
N ALA A 258 -13.23 -65.28 12.35
CA ALA A 258 -12.20 -64.95 11.37
C ALA A 258 -11.48 -63.63 11.65
N ILE A 259 -12.24 -62.62 12.09
CA ILE A 259 -11.70 -61.34 12.56
C ILE A 259 -10.90 -61.55 13.85
N TYR A 260 -11.44 -62.34 14.78
CA TYR A 260 -10.82 -62.66 16.05
C TYR A 260 -9.44 -63.32 15.90
N LEU A 261 -9.29 -64.24 14.93
CA LEU A 261 -8.04 -64.95 14.63
C LEU A 261 -6.86 -64.03 14.29
N ILE A 262 -7.12 -62.81 13.80
CA ILE A 262 -6.06 -61.86 13.44
C ILE A 262 -5.53 -61.13 14.67
N LYS A 263 -6.42 -60.87 15.63
CA LYS A 263 -6.09 -60.14 16.85
C LYS A 263 -6.86 -60.74 18.01
N PRO A 264 -6.40 -61.87 18.58
CA PRO A 264 -7.11 -62.54 19.66
C PRO A 264 -7.17 -61.63 20.88
N ALA A 265 -8.38 -61.45 21.42
CA ALA A 265 -8.61 -60.73 22.66
C ALA A 265 -8.48 -61.69 23.86
N PRO A 266 -7.93 -61.24 24.99
CA PRO A 266 -7.64 -62.12 26.15
C PRO A 266 -8.89 -62.81 26.72
N PHE A 267 -10.06 -62.20 26.57
CA PHE A 267 -11.35 -62.81 26.89
C PHE A 267 -12.41 -62.45 25.85
N CYS A 268 -13.38 -63.33 25.65
CA CYS A 268 -14.53 -63.17 24.76
C CYS A 268 -15.80 -63.57 25.50
N ILE A 269 -16.87 -62.76 25.38
CA ILE A 269 -18.16 -63.01 26.02
C ILE A 269 -19.22 -63.21 24.93
N PHE A 270 -19.95 -64.31 25.02
CA PHE A 270 -21.03 -64.69 24.14
C PHE A 270 -22.33 -64.80 24.92
N ASP A 271 -23.36 -64.08 24.48
CA ASP A 271 -24.67 -64.07 25.12
C ASP A 271 -25.73 -64.64 24.18
N GLU A 272 -26.27 -65.81 24.53
CA GLU A 272 -27.34 -66.55 23.84
C GLU A 272 -27.16 -66.73 22.31
N VAL A 273 -25.91 -66.73 21.83
CA VAL A 273 -25.59 -66.86 20.40
C VAL A 273 -25.95 -68.22 19.81
N ASP A 274 -26.17 -69.23 20.66
CA ASP A 274 -26.56 -70.58 20.29
C ASP A 274 -28.08 -70.81 20.23
N ALA A 275 -28.90 -69.82 20.62
CA ALA A 275 -30.36 -69.91 20.57
C ALA A 275 -30.95 -70.22 19.16
N PRO A 276 -30.42 -69.67 18.04
CA PRO A 276 -30.94 -69.96 16.70
C PRO A 276 -30.28 -71.19 16.04
N LEU A 277 -29.41 -71.92 16.75
CA LEU A 277 -28.68 -73.08 16.22
C LEU A 277 -29.42 -74.39 16.55
N ASP A 278 -29.34 -75.35 15.64
CA ASP A 278 -29.82 -76.72 15.88
C ASP A 278 -28.74 -77.57 16.59
N ASP A 279 -29.15 -78.74 17.10
CA ASP A 279 -28.29 -79.64 17.87
C ASP A 279 -26.96 -79.97 17.16
N ALA A 280 -27.00 -80.18 15.84
CA ALA A 280 -25.82 -80.52 15.04
C ALA A 280 -24.85 -79.33 14.91
N ASN A 281 -25.35 -78.11 14.74
CA ASN A 281 -24.52 -76.92 14.61
C ASN A 281 -24.00 -76.42 15.96
N ILE A 282 -24.71 -76.69 17.07
CA ILE A 282 -24.24 -76.42 18.44
C ILE A 282 -22.99 -77.23 18.76
N ASP A 283 -22.96 -78.52 18.41
CA ASP A 283 -21.79 -79.37 18.64
C ASP A 283 -20.56 -78.85 17.88
N LYS A 284 -20.74 -78.40 16.64
CA LYS A 284 -19.67 -77.77 15.84
C LYS A 284 -19.19 -76.45 16.43
N PHE A 285 -20.12 -75.60 16.87
CA PHE A 285 -19.81 -74.34 17.54
C PHE A 285 -18.96 -74.57 18.80
N ASN A 286 -19.36 -75.53 19.64
CA ASN A 286 -18.64 -75.89 20.87
C ASN A 286 -17.23 -76.40 20.58
N ASN A 287 -17.05 -77.23 19.55
CA ASN A 287 -15.73 -77.73 19.16
C ASN A 287 -14.77 -76.59 18.77
N ILE A 288 -15.27 -75.58 18.05
CA ILE A 288 -14.48 -74.41 17.67
C ILE A 288 -14.12 -73.57 18.89
N ILE A 289 -15.06 -73.35 19.80
CA ILE A 289 -14.76 -72.62 21.04
C ILE A 289 -13.67 -73.34 21.82
N ARG A 290 -13.74 -74.67 21.97
CA ARG A 290 -12.69 -75.44 22.65
C ARG A 290 -11.33 -75.31 21.96
N GLN A 291 -11.30 -75.29 20.63
CA GLN A 291 -10.06 -75.08 19.88
C GLN A 291 -9.44 -73.72 20.21
N PHE A 292 -10.26 -72.67 20.33
CA PHE A 292 -9.78 -71.32 20.64
C PHE A 292 -9.59 -71.05 22.13
N ALA A 293 -10.19 -71.85 23.02
CA ALA A 293 -10.04 -71.73 24.46
C ALA A 293 -8.60 -71.94 24.94
N GLY A 294 -7.75 -72.58 24.13
CA GLY A 294 -6.31 -72.72 24.41
C GLY A 294 -5.52 -71.41 24.30
N GLU A 295 -6.03 -70.43 23.55
CA GLU A 295 -5.37 -69.14 23.34
C GLU A 295 -6.06 -67.99 24.09
N SER A 296 -7.33 -68.14 24.46
CA SER A 296 -8.11 -67.06 25.09
C SER A 296 -9.30 -67.54 25.91
N GLN A 297 -9.74 -66.74 26.87
CA GLN A 297 -10.82 -67.13 27.78
C GLN A 297 -12.21 -66.86 27.18
N PHE A 298 -13.05 -67.90 27.06
CA PHE A 298 -14.43 -67.76 26.61
C PHE A 298 -15.42 -67.82 27.78
N ILE A 299 -16.35 -66.86 27.81
CA ILE A 299 -17.48 -66.83 28.74
C ILE A 299 -18.74 -66.91 27.89
N ILE A 300 -19.54 -67.97 28.08
CA ILE A 300 -20.77 -68.17 27.31
C ILE A 300 -21.96 -68.14 28.28
N VAL A 301 -22.93 -67.28 27.98
CA VAL A 301 -24.24 -67.25 28.62
C VAL A 301 -25.20 -67.99 27.70
N THR A 302 -25.78 -69.08 28.21
CA THR A 302 -26.65 -69.96 27.42
C THR A 302 -27.57 -70.75 28.33
N HIS A 303 -28.73 -71.17 27.79
CA HIS A 303 -29.61 -72.18 28.39
C HIS A 303 -29.53 -73.54 27.67
N ASN A 304 -28.66 -73.67 26.66
CA ASN A 304 -28.53 -74.87 25.86
C ASN A 304 -27.74 -75.96 26.59
N LYS A 305 -28.35 -77.14 26.75
CA LYS A 305 -27.75 -78.26 27.50
C LYS A 305 -26.46 -78.80 26.88
N ARG A 306 -26.31 -78.77 25.54
CA ARG A 306 -25.11 -79.26 24.85
C ARG A 306 -23.93 -78.30 25.01
N THR A 307 -24.19 -77.00 24.93
CA THR A 307 -23.21 -75.95 25.20
C THR A 307 -22.75 -76.00 26.66
N MET A 308 -23.68 -76.12 27.62
CA MET A 308 -23.36 -76.30 29.04
C MET A 308 -22.51 -77.55 29.30
N ALA A 309 -22.79 -78.67 28.64
CA ALA A 309 -22.00 -79.90 28.80
C ALA A 309 -20.59 -79.80 28.21
N SER A 310 -20.31 -78.77 27.42
CA SER A 310 -19.06 -78.60 26.68
C SER A 310 -18.06 -77.64 27.32
N THR A 311 -18.38 -77.06 28.47
CA THR A 311 -17.55 -76.09 29.20
C THR A 311 -16.85 -76.71 30.40
N ASP A 312 -15.74 -76.09 30.82
CA ASP A 312 -14.96 -76.57 31.98
C ASP A 312 -15.62 -76.19 33.31
N ILE A 313 -16.19 -75.00 33.38
CA ILE A 313 -16.80 -74.42 34.59
C ILE A 313 -18.16 -73.82 34.20
N ILE A 314 -19.19 -74.10 35.00
CA ILE A 314 -20.50 -73.48 34.89
C ILE A 314 -20.72 -72.55 36.07
N TYR A 315 -21.19 -71.34 35.80
CA TYR A 315 -21.68 -70.41 36.81
C TYR A 315 -23.20 -70.32 36.72
N GLY A 316 -23.90 -70.97 37.65
CA GLY A 316 -25.36 -70.90 37.76
C GLY A 316 -25.80 -69.64 38.49
N ILE A 317 -26.80 -68.95 37.96
CA ILE A 317 -27.45 -67.82 38.64
C ILE A 317 -28.73 -68.32 39.29
N THR A 318 -28.88 -68.12 40.60
CA THR A 318 -30.08 -68.51 41.36
C THR A 318 -30.59 -67.34 42.19
N MET A 319 -31.91 -67.26 42.39
CA MET A 319 -32.55 -66.28 43.26
C MET A 319 -33.02 -66.99 44.53
N VAL A 320 -32.23 -66.90 45.60
CA VAL A 320 -32.56 -67.48 46.90
C VAL A 320 -33.63 -66.62 47.61
N GLU A 321 -33.57 -65.32 47.41
CA GLU A 321 -34.54 -64.33 47.88
C GLU A 321 -35.05 -63.49 46.71
N GLN A 322 -36.29 -63.01 46.79
CA GLN A 322 -36.91 -62.27 45.69
C GLN A 322 -36.14 -60.97 45.44
N GLY A 323 -35.57 -60.84 44.23
CA GLY A 323 -34.80 -59.66 43.83
C GLY A 323 -33.29 -59.71 44.11
N VAL A 324 -32.77 -60.77 44.74
CA VAL A 324 -31.33 -60.93 44.99
C VAL A 324 -30.79 -62.15 44.23
N SER A 325 -30.01 -61.90 43.19
CA SER A 325 -29.32 -62.95 42.42
C SER A 325 -28.02 -63.36 43.10
N ARG A 326 -27.80 -64.68 43.24
CA ARG A 326 -26.57 -65.28 43.76
C ARG A 326 -25.97 -66.19 42.69
N LEU A 327 -24.65 -66.11 42.57
CA LEU A 327 -23.86 -66.92 41.64
C LEU A 327 -23.34 -68.17 42.36
N VAL A 328 -23.51 -69.33 41.72
CA VAL A 328 -23.13 -70.65 42.23
C VAL A 328 -22.22 -71.31 41.20
N PRO A 329 -20.91 -71.47 41.49
CA PRO A 329 -19.99 -72.15 40.59
C PRO A 329 -20.16 -73.67 40.69
N VAL A 330 -20.06 -74.35 39.55
CA VAL A 330 -20.01 -75.81 39.41
C VAL A 330 -18.84 -76.14 38.49
N ASP A 331 -17.89 -76.93 38.98
CA ASP A 331 -16.71 -77.35 38.22
C ASP A 331 -16.95 -78.70 37.55
N LEU A 332 -17.07 -78.69 36.21
CA LEU A 332 -17.36 -79.88 35.42
C LEU A 332 -16.12 -80.71 35.09
N ARG A 333 -14.91 -80.19 35.31
CA ARG A 333 -13.66 -80.93 35.06
C ARG A 333 -13.58 -82.22 35.86
N SER A 334 -14.10 -82.19 37.09
CA SER A 334 -14.11 -83.34 38.02
C SER A 334 -15.02 -84.51 37.60
N LEU A 335 -15.94 -84.31 36.64
CA LEU A 335 -16.86 -85.33 36.14
C LEU A 335 -16.34 -86.08 34.90
N ASN A 336 -15.36 -85.51 34.19
CA ASN A 336 -14.76 -86.10 32.99
C ASN A 336 -13.53 -86.99 33.26
N GLU A 337 -13.05 -87.04 34.50
CA GLU A 337 -11.92 -87.88 34.94
C GLU A 337 -12.35 -89.22 35.60
N ALA A 338 -13.65 -89.57 35.54
CA ALA A 338 -14.22 -90.77 36.17
C ALA A 338 -14.59 -91.88 35.16
#